data_AF-A0A651FJI7-F1
#
_entry.id   AF-A0A651FJI7-F1
#
_cell.length_a   1.000
_cell.length_b   1.000
_cell.length_c   1.000
_cell.angle_alpha   90.00
_cell.angle_beta   90.00
_cell.angle_gamma   90.00
#
_symmetry.space_group_name_H-M   'P 1'
#
loop_
_entity.id
_entity.type
_entity.pdbx_description
1 polymer ?
#
loop_
_entity_poly.entity_id
_entity_poly.type
_entity_poly.pdbx_seq_one_letter_code
_entity_poly.pdbx_strand_id
1 'polypeptide(L)'
;MTTSNTPRIAMLGFGEAGRAFVSGWGASAQSRVAAYDIKAADPALAPGFATAAAERGVACHATPEPALAGANVAFCLVTADQALAAARAAAPHLPPGLVWLDGNSCA
;
A
#
# COMPACT_ATOMS: atom_id res chain seq x y z
N MET A 1 -8.60 -1.11 29.91
CA MET A 1 -8.82 -1.73 28.59
C MET A 1 -8.00 -0.96 27.56
N THR A 2 -6.81 -1.44 27.21
CA THR A 2 -6.14 -0.96 25.99
C THR A 2 -6.92 -1.55 24.83
N THR A 3 -7.77 -0.76 24.19
CA THR A 3 -8.30 -1.13 22.87
C THR A 3 -7.09 -1.31 21.97
N SER A 4 -6.71 -2.56 21.70
CA SER A 4 -5.75 -2.90 20.66
C SER A 4 -6.38 -2.51 19.33
N ASN A 5 -6.30 -1.23 18.98
CA ASN A 5 -6.79 -0.73 17.72
C ASN A 5 -5.78 -1.16 16.65
N THR A 6 -6.00 -2.35 16.11
CA THR A 6 -5.07 -2.93 15.13
C THR A 6 -5.09 -2.04 13.88
N PRO A 7 -3.92 -1.54 13.42
CA PRO A 7 -3.89 -0.49 12.41
C PRO A 7 -4.40 -0.97 11.04
N ARG A 8 -5.02 -0.04 10.29
CA ARG A 8 -5.25 -0.15 8.85
C ARG A 8 -3.97 0.24 8.11
N ILE A 9 -3.60 -0.54 7.12
CA ILE A 9 -2.29 -0.45 6.46
C ILE A 9 -2.49 -0.11 4.99
N ALA A 10 -1.82 0.94 4.52
CA ALA A 10 -1.68 1.26 3.12
C ALA A 10 -0.33 0.73 2.59
N MET A 11 -0.34 0.04 1.46
CA MET A 11 0.87 -0.38 0.75
C MET A 11 1.00 0.44 -0.54
N LEU A 12 1.98 1.35 -0.59
CA LEU A 12 2.30 2.12 -1.80
C LEU A 12 3.48 1.45 -2.51
N GLY A 13 3.22 0.93 -3.71
CA GLY A 13 4.11 -0.03 -4.37
C GLY A 13 3.70 -1.45 -4.02
N PHE A 14 3.02 -2.10 -4.96
CA PHE A 14 2.54 -3.49 -4.85
C PHE A 14 3.30 -4.41 -5.79
N GLY A 15 4.61 -4.18 -5.89
CA GLY A 15 5.59 -5.06 -6.51
C GLY A 15 6.02 -6.20 -5.57
N GLU A 16 7.21 -6.75 -5.79
CA GLU A 16 7.71 -7.92 -5.05
C GLU A 16 7.79 -7.68 -3.54
N ALA A 17 8.38 -6.57 -3.10
CA ALA A 17 8.51 -6.24 -1.68
C ALA A 17 7.14 -6.12 -0.99
N GLY A 18 6.21 -5.33 -1.55
CA GLY A 18 4.87 -5.16 -0.99
C GLY A 18 4.09 -6.48 -0.90
N ARG A 19 4.19 -7.32 -1.94
CA ARG A 19 3.57 -8.65 -1.96
C ARG A 19 4.21 -9.58 -0.91
N ALA A 20 5.52 -9.53 -0.73
CA ALA A 20 6.23 -10.34 0.25
C ALA A 20 5.83 -9.99 1.70
N PHE A 21 5.74 -8.70 2.03
CA PHE A 21 5.23 -8.25 3.34
C PHE A 21 3.83 -8.78 3.60
N VAL A 22 2.89 -8.56 2.67
CA VAL A 22 1.49 -8.99 2.82
C VAL A 22 1.38 -10.51 2.92
N SER A 23 2.14 -11.26 2.11
CA SER A 23 2.16 -12.73 2.18
C SER A 23 2.75 -13.26 3.49
N GLY A 24 3.71 -12.54 4.10
CA GLY A 24 4.25 -12.87 5.42
C GLY A 24 3.31 -12.52 6.58
N TRP A 25 2.31 -11.68 6.34
CA TRP A 25 1.30 -11.29 7.32
C TRP A 25 0.09 -12.22 7.22
N GLY A 26 -0.33 -12.85 8.32
CA GLY A 26 -1.46 -13.78 8.30
C GLY A 26 -2.79 -13.12 7.88
N ALA A 27 -3.80 -13.93 7.56
CA ALA A 27 -5.08 -13.46 6.99
C ALA A 27 -5.77 -12.34 7.78
N SER A 28 -5.66 -12.33 9.11
CA SER A 28 -6.18 -11.23 9.94
C SER A 28 -5.56 -9.88 9.57
N ALA A 29 -4.25 -9.82 9.33
CA ALA A 29 -3.58 -8.59 8.94
C ALA A 29 -3.87 -8.20 7.49
N GLN A 30 -3.93 -9.19 6.59
CA GLN A 30 -4.23 -8.96 5.17
C GLN A 30 -5.58 -8.26 4.95
N SER A 31 -6.62 -8.61 5.72
CA SER A 31 -7.94 -7.99 5.60
C SER A 31 -7.98 -6.50 5.97
N ARG A 32 -6.90 -5.96 6.54
CA ARG A 32 -6.73 -4.54 6.88
C ARG A 32 -5.79 -3.81 5.94
N VAL A 33 -5.27 -4.49 4.93
CA VAL A 33 -4.35 -3.92 3.94
C VAL A 33 -5.15 -3.46 2.72
N ALA A 34 -4.90 -2.23 2.28
CA ALA A 34 -5.23 -1.76 0.95
C ALA A 34 -3.93 -1.36 0.24
N ALA A 35 -3.84 -1.62 -1.06
CA ALA A 35 -2.65 -1.37 -1.84
C ALA A 35 -2.92 -0.36 -2.96
N TYR A 36 -1.86 0.33 -3.36
CA TYR A 36 -1.80 1.19 -4.54
C TYR A 36 -0.51 0.88 -5.29
N ASP A 37 -0.59 0.80 -6.61
CA ASP A 37 0.57 0.77 -7.48
C ASP A 37 0.29 1.62 -8.73
N ILE A 38 1.27 2.44 -9.14
CA ILE A 38 1.13 3.28 -10.33
C ILE A 38 0.88 2.44 -11.59
N LYS A 39 1.41 1.21 -11.64
CA LYS A 39 1.21 0.29 -12.76
C LYS A 39 -0.20 -0.30 -12.78
N ALA A 40 -0.96 -0.22 -11.68
CA ALA A 40 -2.37 -0.65 -11.67
C ALA A 40 -3.28 0.34 -12.43
N ALA A 41 -2.79 1.52 -12.81
CA ALA A 41 -3.50 2.44 -13.70
C ALA A 41 -3.30 2.12 -15.19
N ASP A 42 -2.32 1.29 -15.55
CA ASP A 42 -2.10 0.85 -16.93
C ASP A 42 -3.09 -0.29 -17.27
N PRO A 43 -3.99 -0.14 -18.26
CA PRO A 43 -4.95 -1.18 -18.64
C PRO A 43 -4.32 -2.53 -18.98
N ALA A 44 -3.09 -2.54 -19.49
CA ALA A 44 -2.37 -3.77 -19.83
C ALA A 44 -1.85 -4.52 -18.59
N LEU A 45 -1.55 -3.79 -17.50
CA LEU A 45 -0.95 -4.35 -16.28
C LEU A 45 -1.99 -4.54 -15.17
N ALA A 46 -3.06 -3.73 -15.15
CA ALA A 46 -4.09 -3.73 -14.11
C ALA A 46 -4.66 -5.11 -13.78
N PRO A 47 -4.99 -5.99 -14.75
CA PRO A 47 -5.48 -7.33 -14.44
C PRO A 47 -4.50 -8.16 -13.59
N GLY A 48 -3.19 -8.08 -13.89
CA GLY A 48 -2.16 -8.80 -13.15
C GLY A 48 -2.01 -8.31 -11.71
N PHE A 49 -2.12 -6.98 -11.49
CA PHE A 49 -2.12 -6.41 -10.15
C PHE A 49 -3.37 -6.79 -9.36
N ALA A 50 -4.54 -6.75 -9.99
CA ALA A 50 -5.80 -7.15 -9.36
C ALA A 50 -5.77 -8.62 -8.93
N THR A 51 -5.31 -9.53 -9.81
CA THR A 51 -5.15 -10.95 -9.48
C THR A 51 -4.17 -11.17 -8.33
N ALA A 52 -2.96 -10.59 -8.41
CA ALA A 52 -1.94 -10.76 -7.38
C ALA A 52 -2.38 -10.21 -6.01
N ALA A 53 -3.19 -9.15 -5.98
CA ALA A 53 -3.74 -8.59 -4.75
C ALA A 53 -4.87 -9.47 -4.19
N ALA A 54 -5.78 -9.94 -5.05
CA ALA A 54 -6.88 -10.81 -4.67
C ALA A 54 -6.41 -12.14 -4.05
N GLU A 55 -5.35 -12.74 -4.60
CA GLU A 55 -4.69 -13.94 -4.01
C GLU A 55 -4.20 -13.73 -2.56
N ARG A 56 -4.03 -12.47 -2.16
CA ARG A 56 -3.55 -12.06 -0.83
C ARG A 56 -4.64 -11.41 0.01
N GLY A 57 -5.89 -11.44 -0.43
CA GLY A 57 -7.01 -10.79 0.26
C GLY A 57 -6.93 -9.27 0.30
N VAL A 58 -6.20 -8.65 -0.64
CA VAL A 58 -5.96 -7.20 -0.73
C VAL A 58 -6.59 -6.63 -1.98
N ALA A 59 -7.08 -5.39 -1.91
CA ALA A 59 -7.42 -4.61 -3.09
C ALA A 59 -6.22 -3.75 -3.52
N CYS A 60 -5.81 -3.83 -4.78
CA CYS A 60 -4.81 -2.92 -5.37
C CYS A 60 -5.50 -1.89 -6.25
N HIS A 61 -5.38 -0.62 -5.87
CA HIS A 61 -6.04 0.50 -6.50
C HIS A 61 -5.12 1.20 -7.52
N ALA A 62 -5.74 1.87 -8.50
CA ALA A 62 -5.06 2.66 -9.52
C ALA A 62 -4.73 4.09 -9.06
N THR A 63 -5.26 4.53 -7.92
CA THR A 63 -4.98 5.83 -7.31
C THR A 63 -4.65 5.63 -5.82
N PRO A 64 -3.85 6.53 -5.21
CA PRO A 64 -3.44 6.38 -3.81
C PRO A 64 -4.57 6.62 -2.80
N GLU A 65 -5.56 7.45 -3.15
CA GLU A 65 -6.69 7.83 -2.28
C GLU A 65 -7.41 6.65 -1.60
N PRO A 66 -7.94 5.64 -2.33
CA PRO A 66 -8.65 4.52 -1.70
C PRO A 66 -7.74 3.65 -0.81
N ALA A 67 -6.45 3.55 -1.12
CA ALA A 67 -5.50 2.81 -0.29
C ALA A 67 -5.20 3.55 1.03
N LEU A 68 -5.14 4.89 0.97
CA LEU A 68 -4.86 5.75 2.12
C LEU A 68 -6.11 6.05 2.97
N ALA A 69 -7.32 5.80 2.45
CA ALA A 69 -8.59 6.12 3.11
C ALA A 69 -8.73 5.46 4.50
N GLY A 70 -8.46 6.24 5.54
CA GLY A 70 -8.50 5.80 6.94
C GLY A 70 -7.33 4.90 7.36
N ALA A 71 -6.23 4.89 6.58
CA ALA A 71 -5.00 4.20 6.96
C ALA A 71 -4.36 4.84 8.19
N ASN A 72 -3.74 4.02 9.04
CA ASN A 72 -2.95 4.49 10.18
C ASN A 72 -1.45 4.44 9.89
N VAL A 73 -1.04 3.51 9.03
CA VAL A 73 0.35 3.31 8.61
C VAL A 73 0.38 3.16 7.10
N ALA A 74 1.34 3.80 6.44
CA ALA A 74 1.62 3.60 5.03
C ALA A 74 3.06 3.09 4.86
N PHE A 75 3.22 1.97 4.16
CA PHE A 75 4.52 1.50 3.69
C PHE A 75 4.74 1.99 2.26
N CYS A 76 5.79 2.77 2.02
CA CYS A 76 6.24 3.15 0.70
C CYS A 76 7.36 2.20 0.25
N LEU A 77 7.04 1.29 -0.67
CA LEU A 77 7.92 0.23 -1.17
C LEU A 77 8.09 0.32 -2.68
N VAL A 78 8.09 1.56 -3.19
CA VAL A 78 8.39 1.85 -4.59
C VAL A 78 9.90 1.79 -4.83
N THR A 79 10.31 1.81 -6.10
CA THR A 79 11.73 1.92 -6.45
C THR A 79 12.27 3.31 -6.08
N ALA A 80 13.58 3.40 -5.82
CA ALA A 80 14.24 4.64 -5.40
C ALA A 80 13.93 5.84 -6.31
N ASP A 81 13.89 5.65 -7.63
CA ASP A 81 13.58 6.69 -8.61
C ASP A 81 12.12 7.19 -8.54
N GLN A 82 11.23 6.44 -7.89
CA GLN A 82 9.81 6.77 -7.72
C GLN A 82 9.47 7.32 -6.34
N ALA A 83 10.41 7.36 -5.39
CA ALA A 83 10.20 7.78 -4.01
C ALA A 83 9.49 9.15 -3.87
N LEU A 84 10.07 10.19 -4.48
CA LEU A 84 9.52 11.54 -4.42
C LEU A 84 8.16 11.64 -5.13
N ALA A 85 8.00 10.94 -6.25
CA ALA A 85 6.75 10.94 -7.00
C ALA A 85 5.62 10.28 -6.18
N ALA A 86 5.91 9.16 -5.52
CA ALA A 86 4.97 8.47 -4.64
C ALA A 86 4.58 9.34 -3.43
N ALA A 87 5.55 9.98 -2.77
CA ALA A 87 5.28 10.87 -1.65
C ALA A 87 4.39 12.07 -2.06
N ARG A 88 4.67 12.69 -3.21
CA ARG A 88 3.85 13.79 -3.75
C ARG A 88 2.43 13.36 -4.11
N ALA A 89 2.28 12.18 -4.73
CA ALA A 89 0.97 11.64 -5.07
C ALA A 89 0.16 11.26 -3.82
N ALA A 90 0.82 10.80 -2.75
CA ALA A 90 0.18 10.42 -1.50
C ALA A 90 -0.20 11.62 -0.62
N ALA A 91 0.60 12.69 -0.63
CA ALA A 91 0.49 13.83 0.29
C ALA A 91 -0.94 14.43 0.42
N PRO A 92 -1.72 14.63 -0.67
CA PRO A 92 -3.07 15.18 -0.57
C PRO A 92 -4.08 14.25 0.13
N HIS A 93 -3.76 12.96 0.27
CA HIS A 93 -4.67 11.92 0.75
C HIS A 93 -4.26 11.35 2.11
N LEU A 94 -3.19 11.86 2.73
CA LEU A 94 -2.70 11.37 4.01
C LEU A 94 -3.70 11.67 5.13
N PRO A 95 -4.20 10.65 5.85
CA PRO A 95 -5.01 10.87 7.04
C PRO A 95 -4.20 11.58 8.14
N PRO A 96 -4.84 12.41 8.97
CA PRO A 96 -4.19 12.97 10.16
C PRO A 96 -3.62 11.88 11.06
N GLY A 97 -2.36 12.03 11.47
CA GLY A 97 -1.68 11.09 12.36
C GLY A 97 -1.18 9.80 11.68
N LEU A 98 -1.23 9.70 10.35
CA LEU A 98 -0.64 8.56 9.63
C LEU A 98 0.89 8.49 9.85
N VAL A 99 1.39 7.28 10.07
CA VAL A 99 2.83 6.98 10.09
C VAL A 99 3.27 6.56 8.68
N TRP A 100 4.15 7.35 8.07
CA TRP A 100 4.78 7.03 6.79
C TRP A 100 6.09 6.29 7.00
N LEU A 101 6.16 5.05 6.49
CA LEU A 101 7.35 4.20 6.55
C LEU A 101 7.92 4.12 5.15
N ASP A 102 9.01 4.86 4.94
CA ASP A 102 9.69 4.83 3.65
C ASP A 102 10.71 3.68 3.62
N GLY A 103 10.42 2.67 2.79
CA GLY A 103 11.22 1.45 2.65
C GLY A 103 11.81 1.28 1.25
N ASN A 104 11.86 2.37 0.48
CA ASN A 104 12.59 2.38 -0.80
C ASN A 104 14.11 2.39 -0.57
N SER A 105 14.89 2.05 -1.59
CA SER A 105 16.35 1.89 -1.47
C SER A 105 17.17 3.19 -1.52
N CYS A 106 16.55 4.37 -1.60
CA CYS A 106 17.25 5.66 -1.45
C CYS A 106 17.09 6.30 -0.06
N ALA A 107 16.31 5.68 0.83
CA ALA A 107 16.14 6.09 2.22
C ALA A 107 17.34 5.71 3.09
#